data_AF-A0A936YQE7-F1
#
_entry.id   AF-A0A936YQE7-F1
#
_cell.length_a   1.000
_cell.length_b   1.000
_cell.length_c   1.000
_cell.angle_alpha   90.00
_cell.angle_beta   90.00
_cell.angle_gamma   90.00
#
_symmetry.space_group_name_H-M   'P 1'
#
loop_
_entity.id
_entity.type
_entity.pdbx_description
1 polymer ?
#
loop_
_entity_poly.entity_id
_entity_poly.type
_entity_poly.pdbx_seq_one_letter_code
_entity_poly.pdbx_strand_id
1 'polypeptide(L)'
;MGTCHCSRCRKAGASTIVFVNRDDLKWHQGKENVATYKPDAPYKYGRCFCKICGTSLGEILSEDATFPIAANALDTDIGLKNQFHEFTSEKPSWYEICDDAPQSEGHPAS
;
A
#
# COMPACT_ATOMS: atom_id res chain seq x y z
N MET A 1 3.18 6.55 -7.05
CA MET A 1 1.98 5.76 -6.68
C MET A 1 1.96 4.50 -7.53
N GLY A 2 1.61 3.36 -6.97
CA GLY A 2 1.48 2.09 -7.69
C GLY A 2 0.32 1.27 -7.15
N THR A 3 -0.17 0.31 -7.93
CA THR A 3 -1.24 -0.60 -7.52
C THR A 3 -0.77 -2.05 -7.52
N CYS A 4 -0.84 -2.69 -6.35
CA CYS A 4 -0.46 -4.08 -6.17
C CYS A 4 -1.68 -5.01 -6.18
N HIS A 5 -1.68 -5.99 -7.08
CA HIS A 5 -2.79 -6.92 -7.27
C HIS A 5 -2.63 -8.26 -6.54
N CYS A 6 -1.55 -8.45 -5.79
CA CYS A 6 -1.33 -9.68 -5.04
C CYS A 6 -2.47 -9.93 -4.04
N SER A 7 -2.73 -11.21 -3.76
CA SER A 7 -3.78 -11.64 -2.83
C SER A 7 -3.71 -10.94 -1.47
N ARG A 8 -2.49 -10.61 -1.03
CA ARG A 8 -2.21 -9.90 0.21
C ARG A 8 -2.81 -8.49 0.20
N CYS A 9 -2.47 -7.67 -0.79
CA CYS A 9 -2.95 -6.29 -0.91
C CYS A 9 -4.46 -6.23 -1.20
N ARG A 10 -4.98 -7.15 -2.03
CA ARG A 10 -6.42 -7.24 -2.31
C ARG A 10 -7.24 -7.52 -1.06
N LYS A 11 -6.80 -8.47 -0.22
CA LYS A 11 -7.48 -8.79 1.05
C LYS A 11 -7.41 -7.65 2.07
N ALA A 12 -6.44 -6.73 1.95
CA ALA A 12 -6.37 -5.54 2.79
C ALA A 12 -7.35 -4.44 2.36
N GLY A 13 -7.91 -4.51 1.16
CA GLY A 13 -8.69 -3.41 0.57
C GLY A 13 -7.85 -2.15 0.27
N ALA A 14 -6.52 -2.29 0.22
CA ALA A 14 -5.57 -1.18 0.10
C ALA A 14 -4.46 -1.53 -0.90
N SER A 15 -4.86 -1.76 -2.16
CA SER A 15 -3.93 -2.11 -3.25
C SER A 15 -3.14 -0.92 -3.78
N THR A 16 -3.69 0.29 -3.70
CA THR A 16 -3.02 1.51 -4.18
C THR A 16 -2.14 2.09 -3.08
N ILE A 17 -0.84 2.18 -3.36
CA ILE A 17 0.17 2.63 -2.42
C ILE A 17 0.93 3.85 -2.94
N VAL A 18 1.34 4.70 -2.02
CA VAL A 18 2.26 5.83 -2.27
C VAL A 18 3.45 5.71 -1.32
N PHE A 19 4.64 5.98 -1.83
CA PHE A 19 5.84 6.02 -1.02
C PHE A 19 6.00 7.41 -0.42
N VAL A 20 6.34 7.46 0.86
CA VAL A 20 6.67 8.69 1.59
C VAL A 20 8.07 8.57 2.18
N ASN A 21 8.75 9.70 2.35
CA ASN A 21 9.96 9.73 3.17
C ASN A 21 9.58 9.71 4.64
N ARG A 22 10.36 9.00 5.46
CA ARG A 22 10.11 8.93 6.90
C ARG A 22 10.09 10.30 7.56
N ASP A 23 11.02 11.17 7.15
CA ASP A 23 11.20 12.49 7.76
C ASP A 23 10.07 13.48 7.42
N ASP A 24 9.27 13.18 6.39
CA ASP A 24 8.09 13.96 6.00
C ASP A 24 6.82 13.54 6.77
N LEU A 25 6.81 12.36 7.42
CA LEU A 25 5.67 11.87 8.20
C LEU A 25 5.67 12.46 9.61
N LYS A 26 4.61 13.19 9.97
CA LYS A 26 4.42 13.75 11.32
C LYS A 26 3.17 13.18 11.96
N TRP A 27 3.34 12.60 13.15
CA TRP A 27 2.22 12.15 13.97
C TRP A 27 1.64 13.32 14.75
N HIS A 28 0.41 13.69 14.43
CA HIS A 28 -0.35 14.66 15.23
C HIS A 28 -1.08 13.98 16.39
N GLN A 29 -1.63 12.77 16.17
CA GLN A 29 -2.35 11.98 17.17
C GLN A 29 -2.53 10.53 16.70
N GLY A 30 -2.97 9.64 17.58
CA GLY A 30 -3.50 8.31 17.22
C GLY A 30 -2.45 7.25 16.87
N LYS A 31 -1.16 7.54 17.00
CA LYS A 31 -0.07 6.57 16.73
C LYS A 31 -0.22 5.30 17.57
N GLU A 32 -0.68 5.44 18.82
CA GLU A 32 -0.96 4.36 19.77
C GLU A 32 -2.14 3.46 19.36
N ASN A 33 -2.94 3.89 18.37
CA ASN A 33 -4.06 3.11 17.82
C ASN A 33 -3.66 2.33 16.57
N VAL A 34 -2.42 2.41 16.12
CA VAL A 34 -1.91 1.63 14.99
C VAL A 34 -1.48 0.25 15.46
N ALA A 35 -2.11 -0.78 14.91
CA ALA A 35 -1.70 -2.16 15.05
C ALA A 35 -0.87 -2.59 13.83
N THR A 36 0.07 -3.52 14.05
CA THR A 36 0.88 -4.11 12.97
C THR A 36 0.65 -5.61 12.90
N TYR A 37 0.33 -6.12 11.72
CA TYR A 37 0.38 -7.54 11.40
C TYR A 37 1.71 -7.86 10.71
N LYS A 38 2.52 -8.72 11.32
CA LYS A 38 3.75 -9.25 10.72
C LYS A 38 3.39 -10.46 9.88
N PRO A 39 3.85 -10.54 8.62
CA PRO A 39 3.55 -11.69 7.81
C PRO A 39 4.48 -12.86 8.14
N ASP A 40 4.03 -14.07 7.79
CA ASP A 40 4.88 -15.24 7.76
C ASP A 40 5.77 -15.25 6.51
N ALA A 41 6.92 -15.93 6.60
CA ALA A 41 7.76 -16.20 5.45
C ALA A 41 6.96 -16.89 4.33
N PRO A 42 7.22 -16.60 3.04
CA PRO A 42 8.34 -15.81 2.52
C PRO A 42 8.09 -14.29 2.47
N TYR A 43 6.93 -13.81 2.92
CA TYR A 43 6.60 -12.39 2.87
C TYR A 43 7.38 -11.61 3.93
N LYS A 44 7.82 -10.40 3.57
CA LYS A 44 8.66 -9.56 4.43
C LYS A 44 7.91 -8.38 5.03
N TYR A 45 7.05 -7.75 4.23
CA TYR A 45 6.45 -6.46 4.55
C TYR A 45 5.26 -6.56 5.49
N GLY A 46 5.28 -5.74 6.55
CA GLY A 46 4.23 -5.65 7.55
C GLY A 46 2.95 -5.00 6.99
N ARG A 47 1.87 -5.04 7.77
CA ARG A 47 0.69 -4.22 7.51
C ARG A 47 0.27 -3.48 8.75
N CYS A 48 0.17 -2.18 8.63
CA CYS A 48 -0.36 -1.29 9.64
C CYS A 48 -1.84 -1.01 9.38
N PHE A 49 -2.63 -0.98 10.43
CA PHE A 49 -4.04 -0.58 10.37
C PHE A 49 -4.49 0.05 11.69
N CYS A 50 -5.52 0.89 11.63
CA CYS A 50 -6.13 1.45 12.82
C CYS A 50 -6.95 0.37 13.54
N LYS A 51 -6.67 0.13 14.83
CA LYS A 51 -7.40 -0.86 15.65
C LYS A 51 -8.84 -0.47 15.97
N ILE A 52 -9.21 0.79 15.72
CA ILE A 52 -10.55 1.34 16.03
C ILE A 52 -11.48 1.23 14.81
N CYS A 53 -11.03 1.68 13.63
CA CYS A 53 -11.86 1.72 12.42
C CYS A 53 -11.46 0.72 11.34
N GLY A 54 -10.32 0.03 11.48
CA GLY A 54 -9.85 -0.95 10.50
C GLY A 54 -9.16 -0.36 9.26
N THR A 55 -9.05 0.97 9.13
CA THR A 55 -8.38 1.62 7.99
C THR A 55 -6.96 1.10 7.83
N SER A 56 -6.62 0.64 6.61
CA SER A 56 -5.25 0.24 6.26
C SER A 56 -4.36 1.47 6.12
N LEU A 57 -3.13 1.37 6.64
CA LEU A 57 -2.16 2.47 6.66
C LEU A 57 -0.85 2.09 5.93
N GLY A 58 -0.83 0.98 5.20
CA GLY A 58 0.40 0.46 4.58
C GLY A 58 1.44 0.07 5.63
N GLU A 59 2.63 0.64 5.55
CA GLU A 59 3.78 0.41 6.45
C GLU A 59 4.14 1.67 7.23
N ILE A 60 3.15 2.45 7.67
CA ILE A 60 3.32 3.76 8.31
C ILE A 60 4.20 3.78 9.58
N LEU A 61 4.50 2.61 10.17
CA LEU A 61 5.41 2.44 11.30
C LEU A 61 6.80 1.92 10.89
N SER A 62 7.10 1.84 9.60
CA SER A 62 8.40 1.37 9.11
C SER A 62 9.53 2.30 9.57
N GLU A 63 10.67 1.68 9.88
CA GLU A 63 11.92 2.36 10.17
C GLU A 63 12.81 2.47 8.92
N ASP A 64 12.30 2.19 7.72
CA ASP A 64 13.00 2.41 6.45
C ASP A 64 12.95 3.89 6.02
N ALA A 65 13.93 4.35 5.23
CA ALA A 65 14.02 5.75 4.82
C ALA A 65 12.80 6.20 4.00
N THR A 66 12.27 5.26 3.21
CA THR A 66 11.04 5.40 2.44
C THR A 66 10.18 4.17 2.63
N PHE A 67 8.88 4.33 2.78
CA PHE A 67 7.95 3.21 2.93
C PHE A 67 6.60 3.51 2.26
N PRO A 68 5.84 2.47 1.88
CA PRO A 68 4.52 2.65 1.30
C PRO A 68 3.47 2.92 2.37
N ILE A 69 2.58 3.88 2.12
CA ILE A 69 1.31 4.05 2.83
C ILE A 69 0.16 3.77 1.88
N ALA A 70 -1.01 3.42 2.43
CA ALA A 70 -2.21 3.27 1.63
C ALA A 70 -2.66 4.64 1.09
N ALA A 71 -2.76 4.78 -0.23
CA ALA A 71 -3.21 6.03 -0.85
C ALA A 71 -4.65 6.39 -0.41
N ASN A 72 -5.48 5.37 -0.20
CA ASN A 72 -6.87 5.50 0.26
C ASN A 72 -7.01 6.10 1.67
N ALA A 73 -5.93 6.25 2.42
CA ALA A 73 -5.94 6.85 3.75
C ALA A 73 -5.72 8.38 3.73
N LEU A 74 -5.55 8.98 2.54
CA LEU A 74 -5.32 10.41 2.38
C LEU A 74 -6.63 11.13 2.06
N ASP A 75 -6.95 12.18 2.82
CA ASP A 75 -8.19 12.95 2.67
C ASP A 75 -8.11 14.04 1.57
N THR A 76 -6.91 14.34 1.10
CA THR A 76 -6.65 15.38 0.09
C THR A 76 -6.21 14.79 -1.23
N ASP A 77 -6.54 15.46 -2.32
CA ASP A 77 -5.93 15.16 -3.62
C ASP A 77 -4.41 15.38 -3.55
N ILE A 78 -3.65 14.35 -3.94
CA ILE A 78 -2.19 14.35 -3.97
C ILE A 78 -1.61 14.65 -5.35
N GLY A 79 -2.46 14.78 -6.38
CA GLY A 79 -2.02 15.08 -7.75
C GLY A 79 -1.18 13.99 -8.41
N LEU A 80 -1.14 12.77 -7.84
CA LEU A 80 -0.42 11.63 -8.37
C LEU A 80 -1.35 10.70 -9.15
N LYS A 81 -0.88 10.19 -10.28
CA LYS A 81 -1.53 9.11 -11.04
C LYS A 81 -0.82 7.79 -10.80
N ASN A 82 -1.51 6.69 -11.04
CA ASN A 82 -0.91 5.37 -10.92
C ASN A 82 0.25 5.26 -11.93
N GLN A 83 1.43 4.87 -11.46
CA GLN A 83 2.63 4.80 -12.31
C GLN A 83 2.97 3.36 -12.72
N PHE A 84 2.37 2.37 -12.07
CA PHE A 84 2.54 0.96 -12.40
C PHE A 84 1.47 0.09 -11.74
N HIS A 85 1.28 -1.10 -12.30
CA HIS A 85 0.60 -2.22 -11.69
C HIS A 85 1.57 -3.39 -11.54
N GLU A 86 1.62 -3.97 -10.34
CA GLU A 86 2.41 -5.18 -10.07
C GLU A 86 1.51 -6.34 -9.64
N PHE A 87 1.99 -7.56 -9.83
CA PHE A 87 1.25 -8.81 -9.56
C PHE A 87 -0.08 -8.93 -10.32
N THR A 88 -0.14 -8.41 -11.56
CA THR A 88 -1.37 -8.43 -12.37
C THR A 88 -1.88 -9.84 -12.69
N SER A 89 -1.03 -10.86 -12.59
CA SER A 89 -1.40 -12.29 -12.68
C SER A 89 -2.32 -12.74 -11.53
N GLU A 90 -2.28 -12.07 -10.37
CA GLU A 90 -3.12 -12.34 -9.19
C GLU A 90 -4.39 -11.48 -9.12
N LYS A 91 -4.58 -10.60 -10.11
CA LYS A 91 -5.75 -9.73 -10.23
C LYS A 91 -7.01 -10.58 -10.42
N PRO A 92 -8.14 -10.24 -9.76
CA PRO A 92 -9.39 -10.96 -9.97
C PRO A 92 -9.86 -10.80 -11.42
N SER A 93 -10.53 -11.82 -11.95
CA SER A 93 -11.09 -11.79 -13.31
C SER A 93 -12.15 -10.70 -13.50
N TRP A 94 -12.82 -10.27 -12.42
CA TRP A 94 -13.84 -9.22 -12.43
C TRP A 94 -13.28 -7.80 -12.30
N TYR A 95 -11.97 -7.63 -12.09
CA TYR A 95 -11.34 -6.32 -11.97
C TYR A 95 -10.66 -5.96 -13.30
N GLU A 96 -10.94 -4.79 -13.86
CA GLU A 96 -10.30 -4.28 -15.07
C GLU A 96 -9.32 -3.15 -14.72
N ILE A 97 -8.15 -3.13 -15.38
CA ILE A 97 -7.21 -2.00 -15.29
C ILE A 97 -7.55 -1.06 -16.44
N CYS A 98 -8.00 0.15 -16.10
CA CYS A 98 -8.53 1.11 -17.08
C CYS A 98 -7.60 2.31 -17.32
N ASP A 99 -6.35 2.23 -16.90
CA ASP A 99 -5.32 3.24 -17.18
C ASP A 99 -4.17 2.63 -18.02
N ASP A 100 -3.29 3.50 -18.51
CA ASP A 100 -2.17 3.13 -19.39
C ASP A 100 -0.87 2.85 -18.62
N ALA A 101 -0.91 2.71 -17.29
CA ALA A 101 0.30 2.47 -16.51
C ALA A 101 0.89 1.09 -16.81
N PRO A 102 2.23 0.96 -16.85
CA PRO A 102 2.91 -0.32 -17.06
C PRO A 102 2.40 -1.43 -16.13
N GLN A 103 2.22 -2.63 -16.68
CA GLN A 103 1.69 -3.79 -15.98
C GLN A 103 2.75 -4.90 -15.91
N SER A 104 3.04 -5.40 -14.70
CA SER A 104 3.89 -6.57 -14.46
C SER A 104 3.11 -7.70 -13.83
N GLU A 105 3.38 -8.94 -14.23
CA GLU A 105 2.77 -10.14 -13.64
C GLU A 105 3.32 -10.46 -12.24
N GLY A 106 4.45 -9.84 -11.86
CA GLY A 106 5.07 -9.94 -10.53
C GLY A 106 5.61 -8.58 -10.09
N HIS A 107 6.72 -8.56 -9.35
CA HIS A 107 7.44 -7.32 -9.10
C HIS A 107 7.86 -6.66 -10.42
N PRO A 108 7.89 -5.32 -10.52
CA PRO A 108 8.43 -4.64 -11.70
C PRO A 108 9.88 -5.06 -11.92
N ALA A 109 10.27 -5.28 -13.18
CA ALA A 109 11.69 -5.40 -13.52
C ALA A 109 12.37 -4.07 -13.19
N SER A 110 13.49 -4.14 -12.46
CA SER A 110 14.36 -2.99 -12.18
C SER A 110 14.98 -2.43 -13.45
#